data_AF-A0A6N0DZ85-F1
#
_entry.id   AF-A0A6N0DZ85-F1
#
_cell.length_a   1.000
_cell.length_b   1.000
_cell.length_c   1.000
_cell.angle_alpha   90.00
_cell.angle_beta   90.00
_cell.angle_gamma   90.00
#
_symmetry.space_group_name_H-M   'P 1'
#
loop_
_entity.id
_entity.type
_entity.pdbx_description
1 polymer ?
#
loop_
_entity_poly.entity_id
_entity_poly.type
_entity_poly.pdbx_seq_one_letter_code
_entity_poly.pdbx_strand_id
1 'polypeptide(L)'
;MEDQFKEIAGFVALAIEAGAVLVVAYGASEALILLFQAFAKREPTAYQGRVIWLKFATWILLALEFALAADIVHTAISPTWDDIGKLGAIAFIRTMLNYFLAKDIATFSKVVDPEDQAGVTRPLRDNRSSSKRC
;
A
#
# COMPACT_ATOMS: atom_id res chain seq x y z
N MET A 1 -26.07 -9.25 -27.87
CA MET A 1 -26.18 -8.94 -26.42
C MET A 1 -24.87 -9.17 -25.70
N GLU A 2 -24.16 -10.27 -25.96
CA GLU A 2 -22.82 -10.52 -25.37
C GLU A 2 -21.75 -9.49 -25.78
N ASP A 3 -21.76 -9.02 -27.04
CA ASP A 3 -20.78 -8.03 -27.52
C ASP A 3 -20.93 -6.67 -26.83
N GLN A 4 -22.17 -6.21 -26.60
CA GLN A 4 -22.45 -4.96 -25.89
C GLN A 4 -22.00 -5.04 -24.43
N PHE A 5 -22.14 -6.20 -23.79
CA PHE A 5 -21.67 -6.41 -22.42
C PHE A 5 -20.14 -6.33 -22.32
N LYS A 6 -19.43 -6.97 -23.26
CA LYS A 6 -17.96 -6.94 -23.30
C LYS A 6 -17.41 -5.54 -23.54
N GLU A 7 -18.02 -4.78 -24.44
CA GLU A 7 -17.61 -3.41 -24.76
C GLU A 7 -17.80 -2.46 -23.57
N ILE A 8 -18.95 -2.53 -22.89
CA ILE A 8 -19.22 -1.73 -21.69
C ILE A 8 -18.25 -2.08 -20.57
N ALA A 9 -18.04 -3.37 -20.31
CA ALA A 9 -17.15 -3.81 -19.25
C ALA A 9 -15.69 -3.46 -19.53
N GLY A 10 -15.25 -3.51 -20.78
CA GLY A 10 -13.93 -3.02 -21.18
C GLY A 10 -13.76 -1.53 -20.92
N PHE A 11 -14.79 -0.72 -21.21
CA PHE A 11 -14.77 0.72 -20.90
C PHE A 11 -14.73 0.98 -19.39
N VAL A 12 -15.45 0.19 -18.60
CA VAL A 12 -15.43 0.27 -17.13
C VAL A 12 -14.04 -0.10 -16.59
N ALA A 13 -13.44 -1.20 -17.06
CA ALA A 13 -12.09 -1.60 -16.67
C ALA A 13 -11.09 -0.48 -16.96
N LEU A 14 -11.11 0.08 -18.17
CA LEU A 14 -10.24 1.18 -18.58
C LEU A 14 -10.43 2.43 -17.71
N ALA A 15 -11.67 2.78 -17.36
CA ALA A 15 -11.95 3.92 -16.49
C ALA A 15 -11.40 3.70 -15.07
N ILE A 16 -11.50 2.48 -14.56
CA ILE A 16 -10.96 2.11 -13.24
C ILE A 16 -9.43 2.13 -13.27
N GLU A 17 -8.79 1.61 -14.33
CA GLU A 17 -7.32 1.70 -14.52
C GLU A 17 -6.84 3.14 -14.59
N ALA A 18 -7.53 3.98 -15.36
CA ALA A 18 -7.23 5.40 -15.42
C ALA A 18 -7.33 6.05 -14.04
N GLY A 19 -8.34 5.68 -13.25
CA GLY A 19 -8.47 6.08 -11.85
C GLY A 19 -7.24 5.70 -11.02
N ALA A 20 -6.82 4.43 -11.08
CA ALA A 20 -5.63 3.95 -10.37
C ALA A 20 -4.38 4.77 -10.73
N VAL A 21 -4.15 5.01 -12.03
CA VAL A 21 -3.01 5.82 -12.51
C VAL A 21 -3.07 7.25 -11.97
N LEU A 22 -4.24 7.88 -11.96
CA LEU A 22 -4.42 9.23 -11.41
C LEU A 22 -4.14 9.28 -9.91
N VAL A 23 -4.58 8.28 -9.15
CA VAL A 23 -4.31 8.18 -7.71
C VAL A 23 -2.81 8.06 -7.43
N VAL A 24 -2.10 7.18 -8.17
CA VAL A 24 -0.63 7.05 -8.04
C VAL A 24 0.06 8.36 -8.42
N ALA A 25 -0.33 8.97 -9.54
CA ALA A 25 0.27 10.21 -10.02
C ALA A 25 0.11 11.35 -8.99
N TYR A 26 -1.08 11.47 -8.38
CA TYR A 26 -1.33 12.44 -7.34
C TYR A 26 -0.46 12.20 -6.10
N GLY A 27 -0.47 10.97 -5.57
CA GLY A 27 0.32 10.63 -4.39
C GLY A 27 1.82 10.81 -4.61
N ALA A 28 2.31 10.45 -5.81
CA ALA A 28 3.70 10.66 -6.19
C ALA A 28 4.06 12.15 -6.25
N SER A 29 3.18 12.97 -6.84
CA SER A 29 3.36 14.42 -6.91
C SER A 29 3.43 15.04 -5.52
N GLU A 30 2.52 14.68 -4.62
CA GLU A 30 2.52 15.16 -3.23
C GLU A 30 3.82 14.78 -2.50
N ALA A 31 4.21 13.50 -2.59
CA ALA A 31 5.42 12.99 -1.95
C ALA A 31 6.68 13.71 -2.47
N LEU A 32 6.75 13.94 -3.77
CA LEU A 32 7.89 14.61 -4.43
C LEU A 32 7.99 16.08 -4.00
N ILE A 33 6.87 16.80 -3.95
CA ILE A 33 6.84 18.18 -3.45
C ILE A 33 7.33 18.26 -2.00
N LEU A 34 6.85 17.37 -1.13
CA LEU A 34 7.27 17.33 0.28
C LEU A 34 8.75 17.00 0.43
N LEU A 35 9.27 16.08 -0.39
CA LEU A 35 10.68 15.72 -0.42
C LEU A 35 11.54 16.93 -0.82
N PHE A 36 11.17 17.64 -1.90
CA PHE A 36 11.87 18.85 -2.34
C PHE A 36 11.88 19.94 -1.26
N GLN A 37 10.76 20.15 -0.57
CA GLN A 37 10.69 21.11 0.53
C GLN A 37 11.59 20.70 1.71
N ALA A 38 11.66 19.41 2.05
CA ALA A 38 12.52 18.91 3.11
C ALA A 38 14.01 19.11 2.79
N PHE A 39 14.41 18.84 1.54
CA PHE A 39 15.78 19.11 1.08
C PHE A 39 16.13 20.60 1.09
N ALA A 40 15.20 21.47 0.67
CA ALA A 40 15.41 22.92 0.68
C ALA A 40 15.65 23.48 2.09
N LYS A 41 15.03 22.89 3.11
CA LYS A 41 15.14 23.32 4.52
C LYS A 41 16.40 22.81 5.23
N ARG A 42 17.23 21.97 4.60
CA ARG A 42 18.53 21.45 5.10
C ARG A 42 18.54 20.72 6.45
N GLU A 43 17.38 20.46 7.06
CA GLU A 43 17.26 19.59 8.24
C GLU A 43 16.34 18.38 7.95
N PRO A 44 16.77 17.43 7.11
CA PRO A 44 16.01 16.20 6.89
C PRO A 44 16.08 15.33 8.15
N THR A 45 15.07 15.44 9.00
CA THR A 45 14.91 14.52 10.12
C THR A 45 14.39 13.18 9.60
N ALA A 46 14.92 12.06 10.11
CA ALA A 46 14.45 10.71 9.76
C ALA A 46 12.93 10.54 9.96
N TYR A 47 12.37 11.28 10.92
CA TYR A 47 10.93 11.36 11.18
C TYR A 47 10.14 11.93 9.99
N GLN A 48 10.56 13.05 9.39
CA GLN A 48 9.87 13.67 8.25
C GLN A 48 9.86 12.75 7.03
N GLY A 49 10.98 12.09 6.73
CA GLY A 49 11.06 11.11 5.63
C GLY A 49 10.07 9.95 5.82
N ARG A 50 9.95 9.42 7.05
CA ARG A 50 9.00 8.36 7.38
C ARG A 50 7.54 8.81 7.20
N VAL A 51 7.20 10.04 7.58
CA VAL A 51 5.83 10.58 7.38
C VAL A 51 5.50 10.71 5.89
N ILE A 52 6.42 11.23 5.07
CA ILE A 52 6.23 11.33 3.61
C ILE A 52 6.02 9.94 3.01
N TRP A 53 6.84 8.96 3.39
CA TRP A 53 6.71 7.58 2.94
C TRP A 53 5.38 6.94 3.33
N LEU A 54 4.92 7.12 4.58
CA LEU A 54 3.63 6.59 5.03
C LEU A 54 2.46 7.18 4.25
N LYS A 55 2.47 8.49 3.99
CA LYS A 55 1.43 9.14 3.18
C LYS A 55 1.41 8.61 1.75
N PHE A 56 2.59 8.47 1.14
CA PHE A 56 2.70 7.90 -0.20
C PHE A 56 2.22 6.45 -0.25
N ALA A 57 2.56 5.64 0.76
CA ALA A 57 2.10 4.26 0.88
C ALA A 57 0.56 4.15 0.93
N THR A 58 -0.13 5.10 1.58
CA THR A 58 -1.60 5.16 1.58
C THR A 58 -2.17 5.40 0.17
N TRP A 59 -1.56 6.30 -0.61
CA TRP A 59 -1.97 6.53 -2.01
C TRP A 59 -1.74 5.31 -2.90
N ILE A 60 -0.61 4.60 -2.71
CA ILE A 60 -0.32 3.36 -3.42
C ILE A 60 -1.33 2.26 -3.08
N LEU A 61 -1.69 2.11 -1.80
CA LEU A 61 -2.69 1.14 -1.37
C LEU A 61 -4.04 1.40 -2.02
N LEU A 62 -4.46 2.67 -2.06
CA LEU A 62 -5.70 3.06 -2.72
C LEU A 62 -5.67 2.73 -4.22
N ALA A 63 -4.58 3.06 -4.92
CA ALA A 63 -4.43 2.74 -6.33
C ALA A 63 -4.43 1.22 -6.59
N LEU A 64 -3.91 0.42 -5.66
CA LEU A 64 -3.90 -1.04 -5.76
C LEU A 64 -5.32 -1.61 -5.71
N GLU A 65 -6.21 -1.06 -4.89
CA GLU A 65 -7.63 -1.46 -4.84
C GLU A 65 -8.34 -1.15 -6.17
N PHE A 66 -8.10 0.03 -6.75
CA PHE A 66 -8.62 0.36 -8.08
C PHE A 66 -8.07 -0.59 -9.15
N ALA A 67 -6.75 -0.80 -9.15
CA ALA A 67 -6.14 -1.72 -10.10
C ALA A 67 -6.75 -3.12 -9.94
N LEU A 68 -6.98 -3.61 -8.71
CA LEU A 68 -7.57 -4.93 -8.45
C LEU A 68 -9.00 -5.01 -8.97
N ALA A 69 -9.80 -3.96 -8.80
CA ALA A 69 -11.14 -3.89 -9.35
C ALA A 69 -11.14 -3.98 -10.88
N ALA A 70 -10.21 -3.31 -11.57
CA ALA A 70 -10.08 -3.40 -13.03
C ALA A 70 -9.77 -4.83 -13.50
N ASP A 71 -8.87 -5.53 -12.80
CA ASP A 71 -8.52 -6.91 -13.11
C ASP A 71 -9.70 -7.87 -12.96
N ILE A 72 -10.51 -7.70 -11.91
CA ILE A 72 -11.72 -8.51 -11.71
C ILE A 72 -12.67 -8.33 -12.89
N VAL A 73 -12.92 -7.09 -13.32
CA VAL A 73 -13.77 -6.81 -14.49
C VAL A 73 -13.21 -7.48 -15.75
N HIS A 74 -11.89 -7.41 -15.94
CA HIS A 74 -11.21 -8.02 -17.07
C HIS A 74 -11.33 -9.56 -17.11
N THR A 75 -11.23 -10.22 -15.95
CA THR A 75 -11.44 -11.68 -15.85
C THR A 75 -12.89 -12.10 -16.10
N ALA A 76 -13.87 -11.21 -15.86
CA ALA A 76 -15.28 -11.53 -16.02
C ALA A 76 -15.77 -11.50 -17.49
N ILE A 77 -15.05 -10.85 -18.40
CA ILE A 77 -15.57 -10.54 -19.76
C ILE A 77 -14.94 -11.31 -20.91
N SER A 78 -13.85 -12.06 -20.67
CA SER A 78 -13.10 -12.78 -21.70
C SER A 78 -13.17 -14.30 -21.55
N PRO A 79 -14.09 -14.98 -22.26
CA PRO A 79 -14.08 -16.44 -22.40
C PRO A 79 -13.46 -16.90 -23.75
N THR A 80 -12.43 -16.23 -24.27
CA THR A 80 -11.72 -16.60 -25.52
C THR A 80 -10.28 -17.02 -25.22
N TRP A 81 -9.81 -18.17 -25.71
CA TRP A 81 -8.51 -18.74 -25.33
C TRP A 81 -7.28 -17.85 -25.60
N ASP A 82 -7.30 -16.99 -26.63
CA ASP A 82 -6.20 -16.05 -26.92
C ASP A 82 -6.19 -14.84 -25.96
N ASP A 83 -7.38 -14.32 -25.65
CA ASP A 83 -7.54 -13.22 -24.68
C ASP A 83 -7.33 -13.70 -23.24
N ILE A 84 -7.74 -14.93 -22.91
CA ILE A 84 -7.43 -15.62 -21.65
C ILE A 84 -5.93 -15.73 -21.46
N GLY A 85 -5.15 -15.98 -22.52
CA GLY A 85 -3.69 -16.02 -22.46
C GLY A 85 -3.08 -14.66 -22.08
N LYS A 86 -3.53 -13.57 -22.72
CA LYS A 86 -3.06 -12.20 -22.41
C LYS A 86 -3.48 -11.76 -21.01
N LEU A 87 -4.73 -12.00 -20.66
CA LEU A 87 -5.26 -11.73 -19.32
C LEU A 87 -4.57 -12.55 -18.24
N GLY A 88 -4.31 -13.83 -18.51
CA GLY A 88 -3.57 -14.72 -17.63
C GLY A 88 -2.13 -14.24 -17.42
N ALA A 89 -1.47 -13.76 -18.46
CA ALA A 89 -0.13 -13.18 -18.35
C ALA A 89 -0.13 -11.91 -17.48
N ILE A 90 -1.10 -11.00 -17.68
CA ILE A 90 -1.24 -9.78 -16.87
C ILE A 90 -1.52 -10.14 -15.40
N ALA A 91 -2.47 -11.05 -15.15
CA ALA A 91 -2.81 -11.52 -13.80
C ALA A 91 -1.62 -12.22 -13.11
N PHE A 92 -0.84 -13.00 -13.86
CA PHE A 92 0.37 -13.65 -13.36
C PHE A 92 1.45 -12.62 -12.96
N ILE A 93 1.74 -11.66 -13.84
CA ILE A 93 2.69 -10.56 -13.57
C ILE A 93 2.27 -9.81 -12.32
N ARG A 94 0.97 -9.47 -12.21
CA ARG A 94 0.45 -8.77 -11.03
C ARG A 94 0.60 -9.59 -9.75
N THR A 95 0.24 -10.87 -9.79
CA THR A 95 0.35 -11.76 -8.63
C THR A 95 1.79 -11.86 -8.17
N MET A 96 2.73 -12.03 -9.11
CA MET A 96 4.15 -12.06 -8.79
C MET A 96 4.65 -10.72 -8.22
N LEU A 97 4.32 -9.60 -8.87
CA LEU A 97 4.79 -8.28 -8.45
C LEU A 97 4.24 -7.91 -7.08
N ASN A 98 2.94 -8.11 -6.85
CA ASN A 98 2.30 -7.81 -5.57
C ASN A 98 2.85 -8.71 -4.44
N TYR A 99 3.13 -9.99 -4.73
CA TYR A 99 3.78 -10.90 -3.80
C TYR A 99 5.19 -10.42 -3.40
N PHE A 100 6.01 -10.00 -4.37
CA PHE A 100 7.34 -9.46 -4.09
C PHE A 100 7.27 -8.17 -3.29
N LEU A 101 6.37 -7.25 -3.64
CA LEU A 101 6.22 -5.97 -2.93
C LEU A 101 5.81 -6.18 -1.47
N ALA A 102 4.82 -7.04 -1.21
CA ALA A 102 4.39 -7.38 0.15
C ALA A 102 5.50 -8.06 0.95
N LYS A 103 6.29 -8.92 0.31
CA LYS A 103 7.44 -9.59 0.91
C LYS A 103 8.56 -8.62 1.27
N ASP A 104 8.85 -7.65 0.40
CA ASP A 104 9.85 -6.61 0.67
C ASP A 104 9.40 -5.72 1.82
N ILE A 105 8.16 -5.24 1.83
CA ILE A 105 7.60 -4.45 2.94
C ILE A 105 7.64 -5.23 4.26
N ALA A 106 7.30 -6.53 4.27
CA ALA A 106 7.39 -7.37 5.46
C ALA A 106 8.82 -7.57 5.95
N THR A 107 9.80 -7.53 5.05
CA THR A 107 11.21 -7.62 5.37
C THR A 107 11.72 -6.30 5.97
N PHE A 108 11.33 -5.15 5.41
CA PHE A 108 11.70 -3.83 5.94
C PHE A 108 10.95 -3.45 7.23
N SER A 109 9.73 -3.95 7.44
CA SER A 109 8.95 -3.69 8.66
C SER A 109 9.50 -4.41 9.90
N LYS A 110 10.34 -5.45 9.73
CA LYS A 110 11.05 -6.09 10.85
C LYS A 110 12.18 -5.23 11.45
N VAL A 111 12.51 -4.09 10.83
CA VAL A 111 13.45 -3.10 11.40
C VAL A 111 12.74 -2.13 12.35
N VAL A 112 11.42 -2.26 12.54
CA VAL A 112 10.74 -1.72 13.73
C VAL A 112 10.78 -2.81 14.78
N ASP A 113 11.85 -2.83 15.58
CA ASP A 113 11.95 -3.65 16.78
C ASP A 113 10.68 -3.47 17.64
N PRO A 114 9.93 -4.54 17.96
CA PRO A 114 8.86 -4.49 18.95
C PRO A 114 9.39 -4.44 20.40
N GLU A 115 10.51 -3.77 20.65
CA GLU A 115 11.02 -3.56 22.02
C GLU A 115 10.22 -2.51 22.82
N ASP A 116 9.21 -1.87 22.22
CA ASP A 116 8.31 -0.93 22.93
C ASP A 116 6.93 -1.51 23.28
N GLN A 117 6.74 -2.83 23.15
CA GLN A 117 5.54 -3.52 23.68
C GLN A 117 5.81 -4.39 24.92
N ALA A 118 7.03 -4.39 25.45
CA ALA A 118 7.36 -5.04 26.72
C ALA A 118 7.12 -4.14 27.97
N GLY A 119 6.55 -2.94 27.78
CA GLY A 119 6.37 -1.94 28.85
C GLY A 119 4.95 -1.76 29.39
N VAL A 120 3.90 -2.26 28.71
CA VAL A 120 2.51 -1.89 29.03
C VAL A 120 1.84 -2.81 30.07
N THR A 121 2.45 -3.92 30.47
CA THR A 121 1.85 -4.86 31.45
C THR A 121 2.75 -5.25 32.61
N ARG A 122 3.68 -4.38 33.04
CA ARG A 122 4.25 -4.51 34.39
C ARG A 122 3.38 -3.72 35.37
N PRO A 123 2.56 -4.38 36.22
CA PRO A 123 2.00 -3.67 37.35
C PRO A 123 3.17 -3.17 38.21
N LEU A 124 3.15 -1.89 38.52
CA LEU A 124 4.05 -1.29 39.50
C LEU A 124 3.95 -2.12 40.79
N ARG A 125 5.02 -2.87 41.09
CA ARG A 125 5.17 -3.53 42.39
C ARG A 125 5.34 -2.40 43.41
N ASP A 126 4.25 -2.04 44.08
CA ASP A 126 4.22 -1.11 45.19
C ASP A 126 5.11 -1.70 46.31
N ASN A 127 6.36 -1.25 46.31
CA ASN A 127 7.31 -1.44 47.39
C ASN A 127 7.35 -0.15 48.22
N ARG A 128 6.21 0.24 48.80
CA ARG A 128 6.20 1.15 49.94
C ARG A 128 6.47 0.39 51.22
N SER A 129 7.74 0.48 51.63
CA SER A 129 8.18 0.74 53.00
C SER A 129 7.59 -0.18 54.08
N SER A 130 8.33 -1.13 54.67
CA SER A 130 9.61 -0.92 55.38
C SER A 130 9.74 0.43 56.11
N SER A 131 8.65 0.96 56.66
CA SER A 131 8.72 2.10 57.60
C SER A 131 7.57 2.09 58.60
N LYS A 132 7.46 1.03 59.41
CA LYS A 132 6.99 1.13 60.80
C LYS A 132 7.70 0.07 61.64
N ARG A 133 8.97 0.36 61.93
CA ARG A 133 9.66 -0.09 63.13
C ARG A 133 9.51 1.07 64.12
N CYS A 134 8.58 0.94 65.06
CA CYS A 134 8.54 1.57 66.38
C CYS A 134 7.40 0.91 67.15
#